data_AF-A0A963TAG0-F1
#
_entry.id   AF-A0A963TAG0-F1
#
_cell.length_a   1.000
_cell.length_b   1.000
_cell.length_c   1.000
_cell.angle_alpha   90.00
_cell.angle_beta   90.00
_cell.angle_gamma   90.00
#
_symmetry.space_group_name_H-M   'P 1'
#
loop_
_entity.id
_entity.type
_entity.pdbx_description
1 polymer ?
#
loop_
_entity_poly.entity_id
_entity_poly.type
_entity_poly.pdbx_seq_one_letter_code
_entity_poly.pdbx_strand_id
1 'polypeptide(L)' 'MPAARLYLREWRKSGQLTLQAVARRLNTTNITVSRWERRVHPINVNQLELLADIFGCDVIDLFFDPRVRISIRSSGCQKV' A
#
# COMPACT_ATOMS: atom_id res chain seq x y z
N MET A 1 -7.26 -7.85 -19.81
CA MET A 1 -6.08 -7.50 -18.99
C MET A 1 -6.31 -8.00 -17.57
N PRO A 2 -5.53 -8.96 -17.05
CA PRO A 2 -5.70 -9.43 -15.67
C PRO A 2 -5.46 -8.26 -14.71
N ALA A 3 -6.39 -8.02 -13.80
CA ALA A 3 -6.28 -6.97 -12.80
C ALA A 3 -5.03 -7.22 -11.93
N ALA A 4 -4.07 -6.30 -12.00
CA ALA A 4 -2.80 -6.44 -11.33
C ALA A 4 -3.00 -6.66 -9.82
N ARG A 5 -2.25 -7.62 -9.26
CA ARG A 5 -2.40 -8.05 -7.88
C ARG A 5 -1.80 -7.02 -6.94
N LEU A 6 -2.62 -6.25 -6.21
CA LEU A 6 -2.16 -5.36 -5.13
C LEU A 6 -1.91 -6.13 -3.82
N TYR A 7 -0.75 -5.89 -3.20
CA TYR A 7 -0.28 -6.53 -1.96
C TYR A 7 -0.43 -5.60 -0.74
N LEU A 8 -1.52 -4.84 -0.68
CA LEU A 8 -1.77 -3.83 0.35
C LEU A 8 -1.76 -4.41 1.77
N ARG A 9 -2.30 -5.62 1.95
CA ARG A 9 -2.37 -6.28 3.25
C ARG A 9 -0.99 -6.66 3.77
N GLU A 10 -0.14 -7.14 2.88
CA GLU A 10 1.23 -7.53 3.16
C GLU A 10 2.08 -6.29 3.47
N TRP A 11 1.94 -5.23 2.67
CA TRP A 11 2.59 -3.93 2.92
C TRP A 11 2.20 -3.36 4.28
N ARG A 12 0.90 -3.39 4.60
CA ARG A 12 0.39 -2.98 5.90
C ARG A 12 0.99 -3.78 7.06
N LYS A 13 1.09 -5.12 6.91
CA LYS A 13 1.74 -5.98 7.92
C LYS A 13 3.23 -5.68 8.07
N SER A 14 3.92 -5.40 6.97
CA SER A 14 5.34 -5.05 6.97
C SER A 14 5.60 -3.75 7.72
N GLY A 15 4.75 -2.73 7.52
CA GLY A 15 4.82 -1.46 8.23
C GLY A 15 4.21 -1.48 9.64
N GLN A 16 3.71 -2.63 10.11
CA GLN A 16 2.99 -2.78 11.39
C GLN A 16 1.82 -1.78 11.56
N LEU A 17 1.20 -1.36 10.45
CA LEU A 17 0.12 -0.38 10.45
C LEU A 17 -1.24 -1.05 10.64
N THR A 18 -2.14 -0.42 11.39
CA THR A 18 -3.54 -0.86 11.49
C THR A 18 -4.36 -0.27 10.33
N LEU A 19 -5.47 -0.93 9.97
CA LEU A 19 -6.40 -0.41 8.97
C LEU A 19 -6.88 1.01 9.32
N GLN A 20 -7.07 1.29 10.61
CA GLN A 20 -7.52 2.59 11.10
C GLN A 20 -6.43 3.65 10.99
N ALA A 21 -5.16 3.30 11.22
CA ALA A 21 -4.03 4.21 11.06
C ALA A 21 -3.83 4.60 9.59
N VAL A 22 -3.90 3.62 8.68
CA VAL A 22 -3.83 3.84 7.23
C VAL A 22 -5.01 4.71 6.78
N ALA A 23 -6.23 4.38 7.22
CA ALA A 23 -7.43 5.15 6.90
C ALA A 23 -7.36 6.61 7.37
N ARG A 24 -6.86 6.86 8.60
CA ARG A 24 -6.63 8.23 9.11
C ARG A 24 -5.67 9.01 8.23
N ARG A 25 -4.54 8.42 7.82
CA ARG A 25 -3.55 9.08 6.96
C ARG A 25 -4.08 9.39 5.56
N LEU A 26 -4.93 8.52 5.03
CA LEU A 26 -5.59 8.69 3.73
C LEU A 26 -6.83 9.60 3.77
N ASN A 27 -7.21 10.11 4.95
CA ASN A 27 -8.50 10.79 5.16
C ASN A 27 -9.68 9.97 4.59
N THR A 28 -9.65 8.64 4.79
CA THR A 28 -10.69 7.72 4.33
C THR A 28 -11.20 6.85 5.46
N THR A 29 -12.14 5.95 5.17
CA THR A 29 -12.67 5.00 6.15
C THR A 29 -11.92 3.66 6.12
N ASN A 30 -11.85 3.01 7.28
CA ASN A 30 -11.33 1.64 7.41
C ASN A 30 -12.06 0.64 6.50
N ILE A 31 -13.34 0.86 6.23
CA ILE A 31 -14.15 0.07 5.30
C ILE A 31 -13.60 0.20 3.88
N THR A 32 -13.26 1.41 3.43
CA THR A 32 -12.66 1.66 2.11
C THR A 32 -11.32 0.93 1.98
N VAL A 33 -10.44 1.03 2.97
CA VAL A 33 -9.14 0.32 2.96
C VAL A 33 -9.35 -1.20 2.94
N SER A 34 -10.30 -1.73 3.71
CA SER A 34 -10.65 -3.15 3.69
C SER A 34 -11.23 -3.61 2.36
N ARG A 35 -12.00 -2.76 1.66
CA ARG A 35 -12.51 -3.04 0.31
C ARG A 35 -11.40 -3.06 -0.73
N TRP A 36 -10.40 -2.18 -0.60
CA TRP A 36 -9.20 -2.19 -1.44
C TRP A 36 -8.34 -3.43 -1.21
N GLU A 37 -8.09 -3.81 0.05
CA GLU A 37 -7.37 -5.05 0.37
C GLU A 37 -8.07 -6.30 -0.21
N ARG A 38 -9.42 -6.30 -0.21
CA ARG A 38 -10.24 -7.37 -0.78
C ARG A 38 -10.47 -7.26 -2.28
N ARG A 39 -9.99 -6.19 -2.94
CA ARG A 39 -10.15 -5.93 -4.39
C ARG A 39 -11.59 -5.81 -4.85
N VAL A 40 -12.48 -5.47 -3.92
CA VAL A 40 -13.91 -5.27 -4.21
C VAL A 40 -14.13 -3.92 -4.88
N HIS A 41 -13.24 -2.95 -4.63
CA HIS A 41 -13.33 -1.61 -5.21
C HIS A 41 -12.02 -1.25 -5.93
N PRO A 42 -12.07 -0.74 -7.17
CA PRO A 42 -10.90 -0.25 -7.87
C PRO A 42 -10.31 0.95 -7.13
N ILE A 43 -8.99 1.02 -7.06
CA ILE A 43 -8.30 2.13 -6.42
C ILE A 43 -7.85 3.12 -7.50
N ASN A 44 -8.02 4.41 -7.24
CA ASN A 44 -7.59 5.46 -8.16
C ASN A 44 -6.08 5.68 -8.04
N VAL A 45 -5.45 6.16 -9.12
CA VAL A 45 -4.00 6.43 -9.16
C VAL A 45 -3.57 7.38 -8.03
N ASN A 46 -4.31 8.47 -7.80
CA ASN A 46 -4.03 9.41 -6.69
C ASN A 46 -4.04 8.74 -5.31
N GLN A 47 -4.91 7.75 -5.10
CA GLN A 47 -4.98 7.02 -3.83
C GLN A 47 -3.83 6.01 -3.70
N LEU A 48 -3.42 5.43 -4.82
CA LEU A 48 -2.25 4.58 -4.95
C LEU A 48 -0.96 5.34 -4.60
N GLU A 49 -0.81 6.58 -5.11
CA GLU A 49 0.32 7.46 -4.77
C GLU A 49 0.35 7.81 -3.28
N LEU A 50 -0.80 8.17 -2.69
CA LEU A 50 -0.85 8.42 -1.24
C LEU A 50 -0.48 7.18 -0.42
N LEU A 51 -0.97 6.00 -0.81
CA LEU A 51 -0.60 4.74 -0.13
C LEU A 51 0.89 4.48 -0.22
N ALA A 52 1.46 4.68 -1.42
CA ALA A 52 2.89 4.52 -1.66
C ALA A 52 3.70 5.47 -0.74
N ASP A 53 3.27 6.72 -0.62
CA ASP A 53 3.88 7.70 0.28
C ASP A 53 3.79 7.29 1.77
N ILE A 54 2.61 6.86 2.22
CA ILE A 54 2.38 6.40 3.60
C ILE A 54 3.21 5.17 3.96
N PHE A 55 3.39 4.26 3.00
CA PHE A 55 4.20 3.06 3.18
C PHE A 55 5.69 3.30 2.89
N GLY A 56 6.07 4.48 2.39
CA GLY A 56 7.44 4.82 2.04
C GLY A 56 7.98 4.04 0.82
N CYS A 57 7.11 3.61 -0.08
CA CYS A 57 7.47 2.84 -1.27
C CYS A 57 6.98 3.50 -2.57
N ASP A 58 7.33 2.94 -3.72
CA ASP A 58 6.79 3.39 -5.00
C ASP A 58 5.42 2.74 -5.28
N VAL A 59 4.62 3.40 -6.12
CA VAL A 59 3.34 2.87 -6.60
C VAL A 59 3.49 1.47 -7.19
N ILE A 60 4.59 1.24 -7.93
CA ILE A 60 4.92 -0.05 -8.53
C ILE A 60 5.19 -1.13 -7.47
N ASP A 61 5.77 -0.76 -6.33
CA ASP A 61 6.10 -1.73 -5.27
C ASP A 61 4.85 -2.32 -4.61
N LEU A 62 3.73 -1.60 -4.62
CA LEU A 62 2.44 -2.08 -4.11
C LEU A 62 1.86 -3.25 -4.90
N PHE A 63 2.39 -3.50 -6.11
CA PHE A 63 2.04 -4.65 -6.94
C PHE A 63 2.92 -5.88 -6.68
N PHE A 64 3.92 -5.77 -5.82
CA PHE A 64 4.81 -6.87 -5.45
C PHE A 64 4.73 -7.19 -3.96
N ASP A 65 5.10 -8.42 -3.61
CA ASP A 65 5.20 -8.82 -2.22
C ASP A 65 6.34 -8.03 -1.52
N PRO A 66 6.06 -7.36 -0.39
CA PRO A 66 7.05 -6.54 0.31
C PRO A 66 8.25 -7.36 0.79
N ARG A 67 8.10 -8.66 1.08
CA ARG A 67 9.22 -9.51 1.51
C ARG A 67 10.26 -9.68 0.41
N VAL A 68 9.79 -9.77 -0.83
CA VAL A 68 10.66 -9.86 -2.02
C VAL A 68 11.23 -8.49 -2.36
N ARG A 69 10.41 -7.44 -2.27
CA ARG A 69 10.76 -6.08 -2.72
C ARG A 69 11.67 -5.32 -1.75
N ILE A 70 11.47 -5.45 -0.45
CA ILE A 70 12.32 -4.81 0.58
C ILE A 70 13.73 -5.41 0.56
N SER A 71 13.84 -6.71 0.27
CA SER A 71 15.13 -7.42 0.17
C SER A 71 16.07 -6.84 -0.91
N ILE A 72 15.51 -6.26 -1.97
CA ILE A 72 16.28 -5.66 -3.07
C ILE A 72 16.45 -4.13 -2.95
N ARG A 73 15.76 -3.47 -2.01
CA ARG A 73 15.73 -2.01 -1.86
C ARG A 73 16.31 -1.50 -0.53
N SER A 74 17.13 -2.30 0.14
CA SER A 74 17.90 -1.93 1.36
C SER A 74 18.77 -0.66 1.23
N SER A 75 18.80 -0.03 0.06
CA SER A 75 19.46 1.24 -0.22
C SER A 75 18.44 2.24 -0.77
N GLY A 76 17.92 3.11 0.10
CA GLY A 76 17.32 4.38 -0.30
C GLY A 76 15.80 4.42 -0.45
N CYS A 77 15.09 4.69 0.64
CA CYS A 77 13.95 5.61 0.58
C CYS A 77 13.80 6.30 1.94
N GLN A 78 14.75 7.18 2.24
CA GLN A 78 14.61 8.19 3.28
C GLN A 78 13.62 9.24 2.73
N LYS A 79 12.42 9.30 3.28
CA LYS A 79 11.63 10.54 3.16
C LYS A 79 11.83 11.30 4.48
N VAL A 80 12.60 12.38 4.32
CA VAL A 80 12.91 13.45 5.28
C VAL A 80 11.66 14.08 5.87
#